data_AF-A0A962ADR3-F1
#
_entry.id   AF-A0A962ADR3-F1
#
_cell.length_a   1.000
_cell.length_b   1.000
_cell.length_c   1.000
_cell.angle_alpha   90.00
_cell.angle_beta   90.00
_cell.angle_gamma   90.00
#
_symmetry.space_group_name_H-M   'P 1'
#
loop_
_entity.id
_entity.type
_entity.pdbx_description
1 polymer ?
#
loop_
_entity_poly.entity_id
_entity_poly.type
_entity_poly.pdbx_seq_one_letter_code
_entity_poly.pdbx_strand_id
1 'polypeptide(L)'
;EEREKLMVFYERACGARLHANYFRFGGVAKDLPDQLVEDIGNFCDPFLKVVDDLEELFIGNRIFKQRNVDIGVVTLEDCWNYGFSGVMVRGSGVAWDLRKSQPYECYEEMEFDIPVGKNGDCYDRAVIRMEEMRQSTAIMKQCVNKLLAETGRGPVQTPNHKI
;
A
#
# COMPACT_ATOMS: atom_id res chain seq x y z
N GLU A 1 -0.22 15.77 8.12
CA GLU A 1 1.00 15.50 8.91
C GLU A 1 1.64 14.17 8.53
N GLU A 2 0.89 13.06 8.53
CA GLU A 2 1.45 11.71 8.24
C GLU A 2 2.22 11.60 6.92
N ARG A 3 1.73 12.22 5.84
CA ARG A 3 2.45 12.26 4.56
C ARG A 3 3.83 12.92 4.67
N GLU A 4 3.98 13.93 5.53
CA GLU A 4 5.26 14.61 5.75
C GLU A 4 6.27 13.67 6.43
N LYS A 5 5.82 12.88 7.41
CA LYS A 5 6.65 11.85 8.08
C LYS A 5 7.17 10.83 7.06
N LEU A 6 6.32 10.39 6.13
CA LEU A 6 6.73 9.50 5.03
C LEU A 6 7.74 10.16 4.08
N MET A 7 7.60 11.46 3.80
CA MET A 7 8.57 12.20 2.99
C MET A 7 9.94 12.32 3.66
N VAL A 8 9.98 12.44 4.99
CA VAL A 8 11.24 12.40 5.75
C VAL A 8 11.92 11.04 5.64
N PHE A 9 11.16 9.94 5.61
CA PHE A 9 11.74 8.61 5.35
C PHE A 9 12.35 8.52 3.95
N TYR A 10 11.68 9.07 2.94
CA TYR A 10 12.23 9.17 1.58
C TYR A 10 13.53 9.98 1.58
N GLU A 11 13.54 11.14 2.23
CA GLU A 11 14.73 11.99 2.31
C GLU A 11 15.91 11.28 2.99
N ARG A 12 15.68 10.54 4.07
CA ARG A 12 16.71 9.73 4.72
C ARG A 12 17.18 8.58 3.83
N ALA A 13 16.25 7.94 3.12
CA ALA A 13 16.53 6.81 2.24
C ALA A 13 17.23 7.18 0.94
N CYS A 14 17.09 8.40 0.40
CA CYS A 14 17.64 8.75 -0.92
C CYS A 14 18.19 10.17 -1.06
N GLY A 15 17.96 11.06 -0.09
CA GLY A 15 18.36 12.47 -0.12
C GLY A 15 17.35 13.40 -0.80
N ALA A 16 16.20 12.88 -1.24
CA ALA A 16 15.14 13.64 -1.87
C ALA A 16 13.77 13.27 -1.31
N ARG A 17 12.83 14.23 -1.30
CA ARG A 17 11.49 14.06 -0.70
C ARG A 17 10.44 13.46 -1.63
N LEU A 18 10.71 13.40 -2.94
CA LEU A 18 9.74 12.94 -3.94
C LEU A 18 10.42 12.14 -5.06
N HIS A 19 11.40 12.75 -5.75
CA HIS A 19 12.12 12.11 -6.84
C HIS A 19 13.35 11.36 -6.33
N ALA A 20 13.13 10.13 -5.86
CA ALA A 20 14.14 9.37 -5.12
C ALA A 20 15.26 8.77 -5.98
N ASN A 21 14.99 8.39 -7.24
CA ASN A 21 15.90 7.62 -8.09
C ASN A 21 16.59 6.45 -7.34
N TYR A 22 15.84 5.81 -6.44
CA TYR A 22 16.35 4.84 -5.47
C TYR A 22 16.34 3.42 -6.03
N PHE A 23 15.24 3.02 -6.68
CA PHE A 23 15.16 1.76 -7.41
C PHE A 23 15.94 1.86 -8.72
N ARG A 24 16.81 0.87 -8.96
CA ARG A 24 17.64 0.78 -10.16
C ARG A 24 17.57 -0.63 -10.73
N PHE A 25 17.91 -0.79 -12.00
CA PHE A 25 18.09 -2.13 -12.55
C PHE A 25 19.13 -2.88 -11.72
N GLY A 26 18.76 -4.09 -11.28
CA GLY A 26 19.58 -4.91 -10.40
C GLY A 26 19.42 -4.64 -8.90
N GLY A 27 18.56 -3.74 -8.43
CA GLY A 27 18.27 -3.59 -7.00
C GLY A 27 18.00 -2.15 -6.58
N VAL A 28 18.67 -1.69 -5.52
CA VAL A 28 18.51 -0.33 -5.00
C VAL A 28 19.84 0.43 -4.98
N ALA A 29 19.76 1.76 -4.90
CA ALA A 29 20.92 2.64 -5.04
C ALA A 29 21.87 2.58 -3.85
N LYS A 30 21.34 2.43 -2.63
CA LYS A 30 22.11 2.36 -1.38
C LYS A 30 21.33 1.61 -0.31
N ASP A 31 22.04 1.07 0.68
CA ASP A 31 21.40 0.40 1.83
C ASP A 31 20.63 1.38 2.72
N LEU A 32 19.69 0.87 3.51
CA LEU A 32 18.96 1.63 4.51
C LEU A 32 19.68 1.55 5.87
N PRO A 33 19.82 2.66 6.61
CA PRO A 33 20.30 2.62 7.99
C PRO A 33 19.29 1.89 8.91
N ASP A 34 19.76 1.11 9.88
CA ASP A 34 18.89 0.41 10.87
C ASP A 34 17.92 1.35 11.55
N GLN A 35 18.42 2.50 12.01
CA GLN A 35 17.60 3.52 12.66
C GLN A 35 16.41 3.96 11.79
N LEU A 36 16.58 4.00 10.47
CA LEU A 36 15.48 4.36 9.57
C LEU A 36 14.43 3.26 9.52
N VAL A 37 14.84 1.98 9.53
CA VAL A 37 13.93 0.84 9.54
C VAL A 37 13.14 0.80 10.86
N GLU A 38 13.81 1.02 11.99
CA GLU A 38 13.16 1.15 13.30
C GLU A 38 12.16 2.31 13.35
N ASP A 39 12.53 3.48 12.81
CA ASP A 39 11.65 4.64 12.79
C ASP A 39 10.41 4.42 11.91
N ILE A 40 10.55 3.67 10.81
CA ILE A 40 9.41 3.23 9.98
C ILE A 40 8.52 2.26 10.78
N GLY A 41 9.09 1.35 11.55
CA GLY A 41 8.36 0.48 12.47
C GLY A 41 7.55 1.28 13.49
N ASN A 42 8.19 2.28 14.11
CA ASN A 42 7.57 3.17 15.11
C ASN A 42 6.45 4.06 14.52
N PHE A 43 6.45 4.30 13.21
CA PHE A 43 5.37 5.02 12.52
C PHE A 43 4.10 4.19 12.33
N CYS A 44 4.21 2.86 12.24
CA CYS A 44 3.11 1.99 11.84
C CYS A 44 1.92 2.02 12.82
N ASP A 45 2.18 1.85 14.12
CA ASP A 45 1.10 1.79 15.13
C ASP A 45 0.38 3.14 15.35
N PRO A 46 1.08 4.28 15.43
CA PRO A 46 0.43 5.59 15.44
C PRO A 46 -0.39 5.86 14.17
N PHE A 47 0.11 5.45 13.00
CA PHE A 47 -0.60 5.66 11.74
C PHE A 47 -1.94 4.91 11.68
N LEU A 48 -2.01 3.69 12.21
CA LEU A 48 -3.28 2.94 12.27
C LEU A 48 -4.35 3.70 13.07
N LYS A 49 -3.98 4.40 14.15
CA LYS A 49 -4.91 5.24 14.90
C LYS A 49 -5.42 6.42 14.07
N VAL A 50 -4.56 7.03 13.25
CA VAL A 50 -4.99 8.09 12.32
C VAL A 50 -5.95 7.53 11.28
N VAL A 51 -5.76 6.29 10.82
CA VAL A 51 -6.72 5.63 9.93
C VAL A 51 -8.05 5.37 10.63
N ASP A 52 -8.04 4.96 11.91
CA ASP A 52 -9.26 4.83 12.73
C ASP A 52 -10.01 6.16 12.87
N ASP A 53 -9.30 7.24 13.20
CA ASP A 53 -9.87 8.59 13.34
C ASP A 53 -10.50 9.07 12.00
N LEU A 54 -9.82 8.80 10.88
CA LEU A 54 -10.34 9.12 9.54
C LEU A 54 -11.58 8.30 9.18
N GLU A 55 -11.61 7.02 9.54
CA GLU A 55 -12.75 6.15 9.31
C GLU A 55 -13.96 6.60 10.12
N GLU A 56 -13.78 6.91 11.40
CA GLU A 56 -14.83 7.43 12.28
C GLU A 56 -15.40 8.76 11.75
N LEU A 57 -14.53 9.68 11.35
CA LEU A 57 -14.93 11.01 10.89
C LEU A 57 -15.73 10.96 9.58
N PHE A 58 -15.35 10.07 8.66
CA PHE A 58 -15.77 10.16 7.27
C PHE A 58 -16.59 8.97 6.78
N ILE A 59 -16.15 7.74 7.02
CA ILE A 59 -16.81 6.54 6.47
C ILE A 59 -18.17 6.33 7.14
N GLY A 60 -18.25 6.55 8.47
CA GLY A 60 -19.51 6.50 9.21
C GLY A 60 -20.46 7.67 8.91
N ASN A 61 -19.96 8.75 8.32
CA ASN A 61 -20.69 10.01 8.20
C ASN A 61 -21.87 9.91 7.23
N ARG A 62 -23.05 10.32 7.68
CA ARG A 62 -24.28 10.32 6.87
C ARG A 62 -24.16 11.16 5.61
N ILE A 63 -23.57 12.35 5.70
CA ILE A 63 -23.40 13.26 4.55
C ILE A 63 -22.45 12.61 3.53
N PHE A 64 -21.38 11.98 4.00
CA PHE A 64 -20.45 11.28 3.11
C PHE A 64 -21.14 10.12 2.37
N LYS A 65 -21.88 9.28 3.09
CA LYS A 65 -22.66 8.18 2.49
C LYS A 65 -23.67 8.69 1.46
N GLN A 66 -24.44 9.71 1.81
CA GLN A 66 -25.42 10.31 0.89
C GLN A 66 -24.82 10.83 -0.42
N ARG A 67 -23.52 11.15 -0.43
CA ARG A 67 -22.82 11.68 -1.61
C ARG A 67 -22.09 10.62 -2.44
N ASN A 68 -21.95 9.40 -1.93
CA ASN A 68 -21.09 8.38 -2.52
C ASN A 68 -21.73 7.00 -2.66
N VAL A 69 -22.71 6.67 -1.83
CA VAL A 69 -23.51 5.44 -1.97
C VAL A 69 -24.37 5.56 -3.22
N ASP A 70 -24.39 4.51 -4.04
CA ASP A 70 -25.09 4.45 -5.33
C ASP A 70 -24.63 5.49 -6.37
N ILE A 71 -23.50 6.16 -6.15
CA ILE A 71 -22.92 7.14 -7.08
C ILE A 71 -21.73 6.52 -7.81
N GLY A 72 -21.69 6.68 -9.14
CA GLY A 72 -20.61 6.17 -9.97
C GLY A 72 -20.52 4.64 -9.93
N VAL A 73 -21.67 3.97 -9.96
CA VAL A 73 -21.78 2.52 -10.02
C VAL A 73 -21.19 2.03 -11.34
N VAL A 74 -20.24 1.11 -11.25
CA VAL A 74 -19.62 0.47 -12.42
C VAL A 74 -19.80 -1.04 -12.28
N THR A 75 -20.36 -1.67 -13.30
CA THR A 75 -20.52 -3.13 -13.31
C THR A 75 -19.18 -3.82 -13.55
N LEU A 76 -19.08 -5.10 -13.20
CA LEU A 76 -17.88 -5.88 -13.49
C LEU A 76 -17.64 -6.01 -15.01
N GLU A 77 -18.71 -6.13 -15.80
CA GLU A 77 -18.62 -6.20 -17.26
C GLU A 77 -18.04 -4.91 -17.84
N ASP A 78 -18.52 -3.75 -17.39
CA ASP A 78 -17.98 -2.45 -17.80
C ASP A 78 -16.50 -2.31 -17.42
N CYS A 79 -16.11 -2.82 -16.24
CA CYS A 79 -14.70 -2.82 -15.84
C CYS A 79 -13.81 -3.54 -16.85
N TRP A 80 -14.24 -4.69 -17.35
CA TRP A 80 -13.48 -5.44 -18.34
C TRP A 80 -13.49 -4.78 -19.71
N ASN A 81 -14.65 -4.30 -20.16
CA ASN A 81 -14.79 -3.63 -21.44
C ASN A 81 -13.95 -2.35 -21.54
N TYR A 82 -13.83 -1.60 -20.44
CA TYR A 82 -13.08 -0.34 -20.40
C TYR A 82 -11.63 -0.50 -19.92
N GLY A 83 -11.21 -1.72 -19.61
CA GLY A 83 -9.84 -1.99 -19.14
C GLY A 83 -9.54 -1.39 -17.76
N PHE A 84 -10.54 -1.31 -16.88
CA PHE A 84 -10.33 -0.89 -15.50
C PHE A 84 -9.53 -1.93 -14.71
N SER A 85 -8.83 -1.46 -13.68
CA SER A 85 -7.99 -2.28 -12.81
C SER A 85 -7.99 -1.79 -11.36
N GLY A 86 -7.35 -2.56 -10.47
CA GLY A 86 -7.18 -2.20 -9.06
C GLY A 86 -8.52 -2.01 -8.33
N VAL A 87 -8.64 -0.89 -7.60
CA VAL A 87 -9.80 -0.57 -6.76
C VAL A 87 -11.11 -0.50 -7.54
N MET A 88 -11.08 -0.20 -8.84
CA MET A 88 -12.31 -0.18 -9.66
C MET A 88 -12.90 -1.58 -9.80
N VAL A 89 -12.08 -2.55 -10.22
CA VAL A 89 -12.47 -3.96 -10.36
C VAL A 89 -12.81 -4.58 -9.01
N ARG A 90 -12.03 -4.27 -7.96
CA ARG A 90 -12.30 -4.71 -6.59
C ARG A 90 -13.60 -4.15 -6.04
N GLY A 91 -13.90 -2.89 -6.32
CA GLY A 91 -15.17 -2.25 -5.95
C GLY A 91 -16.38 -2.96 -6.56
N SER A 92 -16.23 -3.45 -7.80
CA SER A 92 -17.27 -4.16 -8.55
C SER A 92 -17.35 -5.66 -8.24
N GLY A 93 -16.68 -6.14 -7.19
CA GLY A 93 -16.93 -7.48 -6.62
C GLY A 93 -15.92 -8.57 -6.96
N VAL A 94 -14.77 -8.26 -7.56
CA VAL A 94 -13.74 -9.27 -7.89
C VAL A 94 -12.45 -9.05 -7.11
N ALA A 95 -11.96 -10.11 -6.45
CA ALA A 95 -10.68 -10.15 -5.75
C ALA A 95 -9.47 -10.19 -6.71
N TRP A 96 -9.31 -9.18 -7.56
CA TRP A 96 -8.21 -9.07 -8.50
C TRP A 96 -7.10 -8.15 -7.96
N ASP A 97 -5.93 -8.71 -7.68
CA ASP A 97 -4.74 -7.96 -7.29
C ASP A 97 -3.46 -8.68 -7.77
N LEU A 98 -2.61 -7.94 -8.48
CA LEU A 98 -1.38 -8.49 -9.07
C LEU A 98 -0.41 -9.01 -8.01
N ARG A 99 -0.39 -8.44 -6.80
CA ARG A 99 0.51 -8.87 -5.72
C ARG A 99 0.22 -10.30 -5.24
N LYS A 100 -1.00 -10.81 -5.46
CA LYS A 100 -1.39 -12.19 -5.18
C LYS A 100 -1.51 -13.05 -6.43
N SER A 101 -2.06 -12.53 -7.53
CA SER A 101 -2.30 -13.33 -8.75
C SER A 101 -1.04 -13.53 -9.59
N GLN A 102 -0.13 -12.55 -9.60
CA GLN A 102 1.17 -12.60 -10.28
C GLN A 102 2.23 -11.97 -9.38
N PRO A 103 2.58 -12.64 -8.27
CA PRO A 103 3.48 -12.07 -7.27
C PRO A 103 4.82 -11.65 -7.88
N TYR A 104 5.32 -10.51 -7.43
CA TYR A 104 6.61 -9.95 -7.80
C TYR A 104 7.35 -9.51 -6.54
N GLU A 105 8.66 -9.28 -6.67
CA GLU A 105 9.55 -8.96 -5.55
C GLU A 105 9.38 -9.98 -4.39
N CYS A 106 8.93 -9.52 -3.23
CA CYS A 106 8.75 -10.34 -2.04
C CYS A 106 7.28 -10.47 -1.61
N TYR A 107 6.31 -10.04 -2.44
CA TYR A 107 4.88 -10.06 -2.06
C TYR A 107 4.33 -11.47 -1.83
N GLU A 108 4.92 -12.49 -2.44
CA GLU A 108 4.56 -13.90 -2.22
C GLU A 108 4.81 -14.32 -0.75
N GLU A 109 5.81 -13.72 -0.11
CA GLU A 109 6.17 -14.03 1.27
C GLU A 109 5.43 -13.15 2.31
N MET A 110 4.50 -12.30 1.87
CA MET A 110 3.77 -11.37 2.73
C MET A 110 2.32 -11.81 2.93
N GLU A 111 1.89 -11.79 4.19
CA GLU A 111 0.52 -12.10 4.57
C GLU A 111 -0.32 -10.82 4.61
N PHE A 112 -1.34 -10.75 3.77
CA PHE A 112 -2.29 -9.64 3.68
C PHE A 112 -3.54 -10.08 2.92
N ASP A 113 -4.63 -9.39 3.19
CA ASP A 113 -5.93 -9.63 2.56
C ASP A 113 -6.23 -8.63 1.45
N ILE A 114 -7.07 -9.03 0.50
CA ILE A 114 -7.54 -8.16 -0.58
C ILE A 114 -8.97 -7.69 -0.23
N PRO A 115 -9.18 -6.40 0.08
CA PRO A 115 -10.53 -5.87 0.28
C PRO A 115 -11.30 -5.83 -1.04
N VAL A 116 -12.56 -6.28 -1.00
CA VAL A 116 -13.46 -6.37 -2.15
C VAL A 116 -14.80 -5.72 -1.81
N GLY A 117 -15.29 -4.88 -2.71
CA GLY A 117 -16.59 -4.21 -2.61
C GLY A 117 -17.73 -5.11 -3.10
N LYS A 118 -18.96 -4.61 -3.05
CA LYS A 118 -20.13 -5.38 -3.46
C LYS A 118 -20.96 -4.68 -4.53
N ASN A 119 -21.05 -3.36 -4.45
CA ASN A 119 -21.98 -2.54 -5.21
C ASN A 119 -21.32 -1.85 -6.41
N GLY A 120 -19.99 -1.68 -6.39
CA GLY A 120 -19.26 -0.99 -7.47
C GLY A 120 -19.40 0.53 -7.45
N ASP A 121 -19.84 1.12 -6.34
CA ASP A 121 -20.04 2.56 -6.17
C ASP A 121 -18.79 3.30 -5.62
N CYS A 122 -18.89 4.62 -5.51
CA CYS A 122 -17.83 5.44 -4.94
C CYS A 122 -17.55 5.13 -3.46
N TYR A 123 -18.56 4.73 -2.70
CA TYR A 123 -18.43 4.44 -1.28
C TYR A 123 -17.60 3.18 -1.04
N ASP A 124 -17.91 2.07 -1.73
CA ASP A 124 -17.14 0.83 -1.67
C ASP A 124 -15.67 1.07 -2.03
N ARG A 125 -15.41 1.87 -3.07
CA ARG A 125 -14.03 2.26 -3.45
C ARG A 125 -13.31 3.10 -2.40
N ALA A 126 -14.03 3.87 -1.59
CA ALA A 126 -13.45 4.61 -0.47
C ALA A 126 -13.12 3.68 0.69
N VAL A 127 -14.05 2.77 1.05
CA VAL A 127 -13.85 1.78 2.11
C VAL A 127 -12.69 0.83 1.78
N ILE A 128 -12.61 0.35 0.54
CA ILE A 128 -11.48 -0.48 0.06
C ILE A 128 -10.14 0.23 0.28
N ARG A 129 -10.05 1.54 -0.01
CA ARG A 129 -8.80 2.29 0.19
C ARG A 129 -8.45 2.47 1.66
N MET A 130 -9.44 2.62 2.55
CA MET A 130 -9.20 2.65 3.99
C MET A 130 -8.61 1.33 4.47
N GLU A 131 -9.19 0.20 4.02
CA GLU A 131 -8.68 -1.13 4.37
C GLU A 131 -7.30 -1.39 3.74
N GLU A 132 -7.06 -0.95 2.50
CA GLU A 132 -5.74 -1.06 1.85
C GLU A 132 -4.65 -0.31 2.63
N MET A 133 -4.96 0.81 3.29
CA MET A 133 -4.01 1.49 4.16
C MET A 133 -3.63 0.60 5.36
N ARG A 134 -4.59 -0.09 5.97
CA ARG A 134 -4.34 -1.03 7.07
C ARG A 134 -3.50 -2.22 6.63
N GLN A 135 -3.85 -2.83 5.50
CA GLN A 135 -3.10 -3.93 4.91
C GLN A 135 -1.68 -3.49 4.50
N SER A 136 -1.53 -2.27 3.98
CA SER A 136 -0.21 -1.71 3.66
C SER A 136 0.64 -1.54 4.91
N THR A 137 0.07 -1.05 6.01
CA THR A 137 0.78 -0.96 7.29
C THR A 137 1.14 -2.35 7.84
N ALA A 138 0.28 -3.35 7.71
CA ALA A 138 0.59 -4.72 8.09
C ALA A 138 1.78 -5.30 7.29
N ILE A 139 1.83 -5.06 5.98
CA ILE A 139 2.95 -5.43 5.12
C ILE A 139 4.23 -4.69 5.57
N MET A 140 4.14 -3.38 5.84
CA MET A 140 5.28 -2.60 6.32
C MET A 140 5.87 -3.18 7.61
N LYS A 141 5.04 -3.58 8.57
CA LYS A 141 5.50 -4.22 9.82
C LYS A 141 6.20 -5.55 9.55
N GLN A 142 5.68 -6.37 8.63
CA GLN A 142 6.34 -7.62 8.22
C GLN A 142 7.70 -7.35 7.57
N CYS A 143 7.80 -6.36 6.69
CA CYS A 143 9.07 -5.95 6.07
C CYS A 143 10.07 -5.44 7.10
N VAL A 144 9.65 -4.61 8.06
CA VAL A 144 10.51 -4.11 9.14
C VAL A 144 11.06 -5.27 9.98
N ASN A 145 10.19 -6.20 10.39
CA ASN A 145 10.61 -7.37 11.16
C ASN A 145 11.59 -8.25 10.39
N LYS A 146 11.38 -8.44 9.08
CA LYS A 146 12.31 -9.17 8.22
C LYS A 146 13.65 -8.44 8.11
N LEU A 147 13.67 -7.13 7.86
CA LEU A 147 14.90 -6.37 7.66
C LEU A 147 15.77 -6.26 8.93
N LEU A 148 15.15 -6.20 10.11
CA LEU A 148 15.85 -6.14 11.40
C LEU A 148 16.27 -7.53 11.92
N ALA A 149 15.83 -8.62 11.30
CA ALA A 149 16.27 -9.96 11.65
C ALA A 149 17.74 -10.19 11.25
N GLU A 150 18.47 -11.00 12.03
CA GLU A 150 19.90 -11.29 11.81
C GLU A 150 20.19 -11.86 10.40
N THR A 151 19.23 -12.59 9.82
CA THR A 151 19.33 -13.21 8.49
C THR A 151 18.62 -12.42 7.39
N GLY A 152 18.06 -11.25 7.73
CA GLY A 152 17.17 -10.48 6.87
C GLY A 152 17.84 -9.59 5.83
N ARG A 153 19.15 -9.37 5.95
CA ARG A 153 19.90 -8.47 5.07
C ARG A 153 20.50 -9.21 3.88
N GLY A 154 19.96 -8.92 2.70
CA GLY A 154 20.49 -9.34 1.41
C GLY A 154 21.40 -8.27 0.77
N PRO A 155 22.04 -8.60 -0.36
CA PRO A 155 22.80 -7.62 -1.13
C PRO A 155 21.87 -6.54 -1.71
N VAL A 156 22.30 -5.29 -1.62
CA VAL A 156 21.58 -4.10 -2.10
C VAL A 156 21.45 -4.08 -3.63
N GLN A 157 22.43 -4.67 -4.32
CA GLN A 157 22.48 -4.81 -5.77
C GLN A 157 22.84 -6.24 -6.14
N THR A 158 22.28 -6.71 -7.25
CA THR A 158 22.60 -8.02 -7.81
C THR A 158 24.09 -8.06 -8.17
N PRO A 159 24.81 -9.10 -7.74
CA PRO A 159 26.18 -9.31 -8.19
C PRO A 159 26.27 -9.72 -9.67
N ASN A 160 25.14 -10.04 -10.30
CA ASN A 160 25.08 -10.50 -11.68
C ASN A 160 24.80 -9.35 -12.67
N HIS A 161 25.85 -8.81 -13.29
CA HIS A 161 25.78 -7.72 -14.28
C HIS A 161 25.21 -8.11 -15.66
N LYS A 162 24.69 -9.33 -15.84
CA LYS A 162 24.05 -9.79 -17.09
C LYS A 162 22.53 -9.63 -17.12
N ILE A 163 21.95 -9.06 -16.05
CA ILE A 163 20.54 -8.72 -15.92
C ILE A 163 20.43 -7.21 -15.82
#